data_AF-A0A832WGQ2-F1
#
_entry.id   AF-A0A832WGQ2-F1
#
_cell.length_a   1.000
_cell.length_b   1.000
_cell.length_c   1.000
_cell.angle_alpha   90.00
_cell.angle_beta   90.00
_cell.angle_gamma   90.00
#
_symmetry.space_group_name_H-M   'P 1'
#
loop_
_entity.id
_entity.type
_entity.pdbx_description
1 polymer ?
#
loop_
_entity_poly.entity_id
_entity_poly.type
_entity_poly.pdbx_seq_one_letter_code
_entity_poly.pdbx_strand_id
1 'polypeptide(L)'
;YEDDVGIKLVSIYDDFEGLDALIIPGTRNTVDDIEELKKTGAFDKIKELAKKIPIFGICGGYQMLSKEILDPKFIESDHGSVEGLGLIDMVTKFGEIEKVVQQSEGTIISDSDIGFKEGTKVTGYELHEAITILGENTQPFIKLEKGHGNDPSCKYDGAINGNVCGTYFHGIFHNYEFRRLFTDQLRINKGLKPLGLTGDQFKESKRVNYNQLGDLFTKYIDMEFIDKLLEDQG
;
A
#
# COMPACT_ATOMS: atom_id res chain seq x y z
N TYR A 1 14.17 5.93 5.70
CA TYR A 1 15.29 4.99 5.77
C TYR A 1 15.47 4.76 7.24
N GLU A 2 15.30 3.51 7.67
CA GLU A 2 15.44 3.11 9.06
C GLU A 2 16.61 2.12 9.08
N ASP A 3 17.75 2.52 9.64
CA ASP A 3 19.02 1.77 9.56
C ASP A 3 18.93 0.38 10.22
N ASP A 4 17.97 0.21 11.14
CA ASP A 4 17.72 -0.98 11.93
C ASP A 4 16.67 -1.93 11.32
N VAL A 5 16.15 -1.61 10.13
CA VAL A 5 15.12 -2.40 9.45
C VAL A 5 15.71 -3.03 8.19
N GLY A 6 15.74 -4.36 8.15
CA GLY A 6 16.10 -5.13 6.96
C GLY A 6 14.90 -5.35 6.04
N ILE A 7 15.07 -5.13 4.73
CA ILE A 7 14.09 -5.51 3.71
C ILE A 7 14.57 -6.79 3.02
N LYS A 8 13.79 -7.86 3.14
CA LYS A 8 14.01 -9.12 2.41
C LYS A 8 12.95 -9.24 1.31
N LEU A 9 13.39 -9.28 0.06
CA LEU A 9 12.52 -9.68 -1.04
C LEU A 9 12.30 -11.18 -0.96
N VAL A 10 11.04 -11.60 -0.88
CA VAL A 10 10.64 -13.02 -0.84
C VAL A 10 9.87 -13.36 -2.10
N SER A 11 10.17 -14.51 -2.68
CA SER A 11 9.41 -15.09 -3.76
C SER A 11 8.25 -15.92 -3.21
N ILE A 12 7.20 -16.10 -4.02
CA ILE A 12 6.07 -16.98 -3.71
C ILE A 12 6.48 -18.45 -3.54
N TYR A 13 7.67 -18.84 -3.99
CA TYR A 13 8.21 -20.18 -3.81
C TYR A 13 8.99 -20.38 -2.49
N ASP A 14 9.24 -19.30 -1.73
CA ASP A 14 10.01 -19.36 -0.48
C ASP A 14 9.16 -19.86 0.73
N ASP A 15 9.81 -20.03 1.89
CA ASP A 15 9.20 -20.55 3.13
C ASP A 15 8.68 -19.45 4.08
N PHE A 16 8.84 -18.16 3.74
CA PHE A 16 8.45 -16.99 4.54
C PHE A 16 8.95 -17.00 6.00
N GLU A 17 9.96 -17.81 6.33
CA GLU A 17 10.44 -17.94 7.70
C GLU A 17 11.24 -16.71 8.15
N GLY A 18 11.13 -16.39 9.44
CA GLY A 18 11.89 -15.31 10.09
C GLY A 18 11.45 -13.89 9.73
N LEU A 19 10.31 -13.73 9.05
CA LEU A 19 9.72 -12.42 8.77
C LEU A 19 9.04 -11.85 10.03
N ASP A 20 9.26 -10.56 10.30
CA ASP A 20 8.56 -9.83 11.36
C ASP A 20 7.24 -9.20 10.87
N ALA A 21 7.13 -8.95 9.57
CA ALA A 21 5.93 -8.50 8.86
C ALA A 21 6.04 -8.90 7.38
N LEU A 22 4.89 -8.98 6.69
CA LEU A 22 4.81 -9.17 5.25
C LEU A 22 4.14 -7.96 4.59
N ILE A 23 4.77 -7.39 3.57
CA ILE A 23 4.16 -6.36 2.73
C ILE A 23 3.88 -6.98 1.36
N ILE A 24 2.63 -6.96 0.93
CA ILE A 24 2.20 -7.40 -0.41
C ILE A 24 2.06 -6.13 -1.26
N PRO A 25 3.01 -5.85 -2.17
CA PRO A 25 2.99 -4.64 -2.96
C PRO A 25 1.88 -4.67 -4.02
N GLY A 26 1.68 -3.55 -4.70
CA GLY A 26 0.78 -3.48 -5.84
C GLY A 26 1.27 -4.36 -6.99
N THR A 27 0.32 -5.02 -7.65
CA THR A 27 0.54 -5.75 -8.90
C THR A 27 -0.24 -5.08 -10.03
N ARG A 28 0.07 -5.51 -11.26
CA ARG A 28 -0.68 -5.09 -12.43
C ARG A 28 -1.97 -5.91 -12.63
N ASN A 29 -1.92 -7.22 -12.33
CA ASN A 29 -3.03 -8.15 -12.54
C ASN A 29 -3.28 -8.93 -11.24
N THR A 30 -4.22 -8.45 -10.44
CA THR A 30 -4.49 -9.03 -9.11
C THR A 30 -5.06 -10.45 -9.20
N VAL A 31 -5.89 -10.72 -10.21
CA VAL A 31 -6.52 -12.04 -10.38
C VAL A 31 -5.49 -13.11 -10.77
N ASP A 32 -4.62 -12.83 -11.74
CA ASP A 32 -3.56 -13.77 -12.16
C ASP A 32 -2.62 -14.13 -11.01
N ASP A 33 -2.26 -13.13 -10.20
CA ASP A 33 -1.38 -13.31 -9.06
C ASP A 33 -2.01 -14.18 -7.97
N ILE A 34 -3.33 -14.04 -7.71
CA ILE A 34 -4.05 -14.94 -6.79
C ILE A 34 -3.97 -16.39 -7.28
N GLU A 35 -4.16 -16.62 -8.58
CA GLU A 35 -4.08 -17.96 -9.14
C GLU A 35 -2.65 -18.53 -9.06
N GLU A 36 -1.62 -17.70 -9.25
CA GLU A 36 -0.24 -18.12 -9.05
C GLU A 36 0.08 -18.41 -7.58
N LEU A 37 -0.42 -17.60 -6.64
CA LEU A 37 -0.31 -17.88 -5.20
C LEU A 37 -0.95 -19.22 -4.82
N LYS A 38 -2.08 -19.58 -5.43
CA LYS A 38 -2.73 -20.89 -5.23
C LYS A 38 -1.89 -22.03 -5.79
N LYS A 39 -1.40 -21.91 -7.03
CA LYS A 39 -0.54 -22.93 -7.68
C LYS A 39 0.73 -23.24 -6.89
N THR A 40 1.31 -22.22 -6.26
CA THR A 40 2.57 -22.32 -5.51
C THR A 40 2.39 -22.73 -4.04
N GLY A 41 1.14 -22.78 -3.55
CA GLY A 41 0.84 -22.99 -2.13
C GLY A 41 1.14 -21.77 -1.25
N ALA A 42 1.60 -20.65 -1.83
CA ALA A 42 1.83 -19.40 -1.10
C ALA A 42 0.53 -18.83 -0.52
N PHE A 43 -0.61 -19.04 -1.19
CA PHE A 43 -1.93 -18.60 -0.76
C PHE A 43 -2.25 -19.03 0.69
N ASP A 44 -2.12 -20.33 0.98
CA ASP A 44 -2.38 -20.85 2.32
C ASP A 44 -1.29 -20.46 3.33
N LYS A 45 -0.02 -20.43 2.89
CA LYS A 45 1.09 -19.98 3.74
C LYS A 45 0.88 -18.55 4.24
N ILE A 46 0.45 -17.63 3.36
CA ILE A 46 0.16 -16.23 3.71
C ILE A 46 -0.99 -16.17 4.72
N LYS A 47 -2.04 -16.98 4.55
CA LYS A 47 -3.17 -17.04 5.50
C LYS A 47 -2.76 -17.52 6.88
N GLU A 48 -1.88 -18.52 6.96
CA GLU A 48 -1.32 -18.96 8.24
C GLU A 48 -0.37 -17.93 8.87
N LEU A 49 0.39 -17.22 8.03
CA LEU A 49 1.32 -16.18 8.46
C LEU A 49 0.58 -14.96 9.06
N ALA A 50 -0.59 -14.61 8.51
CA ALA A 50 -1.45 -13.52 8.98
C ALA A 50 -1.87 -13.65 10.45
N LYS A 51 -1.90 -14.88 10.97
CA LYS A 51 -2.22 -15.17 12.38
C LYS A 51 -1.08 -14.83 13.34
N LYS A 52 0.15 -14.66 12.81
CA LYS A 52 1.38 -14.56 13.61
C LYS A 52 2.04 -13.19 13.50
N ILE A 53 2.03 -12.61 12.30
CA ILE A 53 2.72 -11.35 12.00
C ILE A 53 1.82 -10.38 11.25
N PRO A 54 2.12 -9.07 11.28
CA PRO A 54 1.43 -8.09 10.47
C PRO A 54 1.53 -8.39 8.97
N ILE A 55 0.41 -8.25 8.26
CA ILE A 55 0.36 -8.26 6.80
C ILE A 55 -0.18 -6.92 6.31
N PHE A 56 0.54 -6.29 5.37
CA PHE A 56 0.15 -5.01 4.80
C PHE A 56 0.03 -5.09 3.28
N GLY A 57 -1.17 -4.89 2.73
CA GLY A 57 -1.42 -4.85 1.30
C GLY A 57 -1.39 -3.42 0.72
N ILE A 58 -0.78 -3.24 -0.44
CA ILE A 58 -0.78 -1.95 -1.16
C ILE A 58 -1.44 -2.16 -2.53
N CYS A 59 -2.48 -1.37 -2.84
CA CYS A 59 -3.21 -1.41 -4.10
C CYS A 59 -3.62 -2.85 -4.49
N GLY A 60 -3.05 -3.45 -5.54
CA GLY A 60 -3.30 -4.86 -5.90
C GLY A 60 -3.11 -5.83 -4.73
N GLY A 61 -2.07 -5.66 -3.91
CA GLY A 61 -1.87 -6.45 -2.71
C GLY A 61 -2.95 -6.23 -1.63
N TYR A 62 -3.56 -5.04 -1.57
CA TYR A 62 -4.72 -4.78 -0.71
C TYR A 62 -5.96 -5.50 -1.26
N GLN A 63 -6.20 -5.44 -2.57
CA GLN A 63 -7.30 -6.15 -3.22
C GLN A 63 -7.22 -7.67 -2.99
N MET A 64 -6.02 -8.25 -3.00
CA MET A 64 -5.79 -9.67 -2.69
C MET A 64 -6.26 -10.07 -1.28
N LEU A 65 -6.33 -9.14 -0.32
CA LEU A 65 -6.75 -9.44 1.06
C LEU A 65 -8.26 -9.66 1.17
N SER A 66 -9.04 -9.33 0.13
CA SER A 66 -10.49 -9.48 0.08
C SER A 66 -10.93 -10.95 0.18
N LYS A 67 -12.20 -11.18 0.52
CA LYS A 67 -12.84 -12.49 0.39
C LYS A 67 -12.99 -12.88 -1.07
N GLU A 68 -13.39 -11.93 -1.89
CA GLU A 68 -13.66 -12.14 -3.31
C GLU A 68 -13.18 -10.95 -4.13
N ILE A 69 -12.65 -11.27 -5.31
CA ILE A 69 -12.23 -10.34 -6.34
C ILE A 69 -13.12 -10.58 -7.54
N LEU A 70 -14.05 -9.67 -7.79
CA LEU A 70 -15.02 -9.77 -8.86
C LEU A 70 -14.50 -9.06 -10.11
N ASP A 71 -14.21 -9.84 -11.15
CA ASP A 71 -13.85 -9.35 -12.48
C ASP A 71 -14.82 -9.94 -13.54
N PRO A 72 -16.09 -9.50 -13.56
CA PRO A 72 -17.10 -10.05 -14.47
C PRO A 72 -16.88 -9.66 -15.94
N LYS A 73 -15.99 -8.69 -16.21
CA LYS A 73 -15.70 -8.16 -17.54
C LYS A 73 -14.32 -8.59 -18.05
N PHE A 74 -13.59 -9.44 -17.32
CA PHE A 74 -12.27 -9.94 -17.69
C PHE A 74 -11.26 -8.82 -17.95
N ILE A 75 -11.28 -7.78 -17.11
CA ILE A 75 -10.39 -6.62 -17.22
C ILE A 75 -8.98 -6.96 -16.73
N GLU A 76 -8.90 -7.72 -15.63
CA GLU A 76 -7.62 -8.09 -15.01
C GLU A 76 -7.05 -9.38 -15.59
N SER A 77 -7.91 -10.35 -15.93
CA SER A 77 -7.48 -11.64 -16.48
C SER A 77 -8.60 -12.41 -17.20
N ASP A 78 -8.23 -13.47 -17.91
CA ASP A 78 -9.16 -14.44 -18.50
C ASP A 78 -9.82 -15.37 -17.47
N HIS A 79 -9.40 -15.33 -16.19
CA HIS A 79 -9.95 -16.15 -15.11
C HIS A 79 -11.27 -15.60 -14.55
N GLY A 80 -11.57 -14.33 -14.79
CA GLY A 80 -12.76 -13.67 -14.26
C GLY A 80 -12.70 -13.51 -12.74
N SER A 81 -13.81 -13.80 -12.04
CA SER A 81 -13.89 -13.60 -10.59
C SER A 81 -13.25 -14.75 -9.81
N VAL A 82 -12.48 -14.42 -8.76
CA VAL A 82 -11.73 -15.39 -7.94
C VAL A 82 -11.91 -15.14 -6.43
N GLU A 83 -11.71 -16.19 -5.62
CA GLU A 83 -11.53 -16.04 -4.17
C GLU A 83 -10.20 -15.33 -3.88
N GLY A 84 -10.24 -14.28 -3.06
CA GLY A 84 -9.05 -13.63 -2.53
C GLY A 84 -8.51 -14.36 -1.28
N LEU A 85 -7.50 -13.82 -0.62
CA LEU A 85 -6.92 -14.44 0.59
C LEU A 85 -7.93 -14.56 1.74
N GLY A 86 -9.01 -13.76 1.73
CA GLY A 86 -10.08 -13.79 2.71
C GLY A 86 -9.64 -13.31 4.10
N LEU A 87 -8.63 -12.45 4.16
CA LEU A 87 -8.06 -11.95 5.41
C LEU A 87 -8.80 -10.72 5.95
N ILE A 88 -9.44 -9.97 5.07
CA ILE A 88 -10.32 -8.85 5.41
C ILE A 88 -11.70 -9.15 4.84
N ASP A 89 -12.74 -8.93 5.65
CA ASP A 89 -14.13 -9.04 5.19
C ASP A 89 -14.47 -7.85 4.28
N MET A 90 -14.12 -7.99 3.02
CA MET A 90 -14.36 -7.02 1.94
C MET A 90 -14.42 -7.74 0.59
N VAL A 91 -14.99 -7.06 -0.40
CA VAL A 91 -15.06 -7.53 -1.80
C VAL A 91 -14.49 -6.45 -2.70
N THR A 92 -13.57 -6.82 -3.58
CA THR A 92 -13.05 -5.93 -4.63
C THR A 92 -13.79 -6.20 -5.94
N LYS A 93 -14.15 -5.14 -6.68
CA LYS A 93 -14.85 -5.24 -7.97
C LYS A 93 -14.18 -4.40 -9.03
N PHE A 94 -13.90 -5.00 -10.18
CA PHE A 94 -13.34 -4.34 -11.35
C PHE A 94 -14.43 -3.94 -12.36
N GLY A 95 -14.18 -2.87 -13.10
CA GLY A 95 -15.01 -2.46 -14.23
C GLY A 95 -16.25 -1.64 -13.87
N GLU A 96 -16.33 -1.12 -12.65
CA GLU A 96 -17.39 -0.21 -12.18
C GLU A 96 -16.99 1.28 -12.29
N ILE A 97 -15.68 1.56 -12.32
CA ILE A 97 -15.14 2.92 -12.37
C ILE A 97 -14.08 3.05 -13.45
N GLU A 98 -13.81 4.28 -13.88
CA GLU A 98 -12.61 4.59 -14.67
C GLU A 98 -11.35 4.53 -13.80
N LYS A 99 -10.20 4.40 -14.47
CA LYS A 99 -8.91 4.37 -13.81
C LYS A 99 -8.64 5.65 -13.03
N VAL A 100 -8.40 5.49 -11.74
CA VAL A 100 -8.02 6.55 -10.81
C VAL A 100 -6.51 6.77 -10.90
N VAL A 101 -6.08 8.01 -11.12
CA VAL A 101 -4.67 8.43 -11.11
C VAL A 101 -4.56 9.80 -10.45
N GLN A 102 -4.28 9.84 -9.15
CA GLN A 102 -4.22 11.12 -8.43
C GLN A 102 -3.40 11.06 -7.14
N GLN A 103 -3.00 12.24 -6.65
CA GLN A 103 -2.45 12.39 -5.29
C GLN A 103 -3.58 12.45 -4.27
N SER A 104 -3.41 11.73 -3.17
CA SER A 104 -4.43 11.51 -2.16
C SER A 104 -3.87 11.70 -0.76
N GLU A 105 -4.72 12.18 0.13
CA GLU A 105 -4.37 12.66 1.46
C GLU A 105 -5.47 12.25 2.44
N GLY A 106 -5.07 11.88 3.64
CA GLY A 106 -6.02 11.51 4.67
C GLY A 106 -5.36 11.34 6.03
N THR A 107 -6.17 10.84 6.96
CA THR A 107 -5.79 10.67 8.35
C THR A 107 -6.20 9.28 8.84
N ILE A 108 -5.32 8.61 9.58
CA ILE A 108 -5.60 7.30 10.20
C ILE A 108 -6.75 7.42 11.20
N ILE A 109 -7.71 6.50 11.13
CA ILE A 109 -9.00 6.59 11.82
C ILE A 109 -8.93 6.12 13.27
N SER A 110 -8.07 5.17 13.58
CA SER A 110 -7.99 4.56 14.91
C SER A 110 -6.58 4.07 15.21
N ASP A 111 -6.30 3.91 16.49
CA ASP A 111 -5.14 3.13 16.93
C ASP A 111 -5.26 1.67 16.47
N SER A 112 -4.13 1.00 16.29
CA SER A 112 -4.08 -0.42 15.91
C SER A 112 -2.97 -1.18 16.63
N ASP A 113 -3.15 -2.49 16.77
CA ASP A 113 -2.16 -3.40 17.37
C ASP A 113 -0.88 -3.55 16.54
N ILE A 114 -0.90 -3.08 15.28
CA ILE A 114 0.25 -3.05 14.38
C ILE A 114 0.94 -1.68 14.33
N GLY A 115 0.64 -0.80 15.30
CA GLY A 115 1.39 0.41 15.61
C GLY A 115 0.81 1.70 15.07
N PHE A 116 -0.17 1.64 14.15
CA PHE A 116 -0.79 2.85 13.63
C PHE A 116 -1.57 3.60 14.70
N LYS A 117 -1.54 4.94 14.62
CA LYS A 117 -2.08 5.86 15.62
C LYS A 117 -3.18 6.72 15.00
N GLU A 118 -4.30 6.88 15.71
CA GLU A 118 -5.37 7.79 15.31
C GLU A 118 -4.82 9.21 15.12
N GLY A 119 -5.24 9.88 14.04
CA GLY A 119 -4.83 11.25 13.78
C GLY A 119 -3.52 11.40 13.01
N THR A 120 -2.76 10.33 12.80
CA THR A 120 -1.57 10.38 11.95
C THR A 120 -1.96 10.73 10.52
N LYS A 121 -1.37 11.80 9.98
CA LYS A 121 -1.59 12.24 8.61
C LYS A 121 -0.78 11.41 7.64
N VAL A 122 -1.40 11.07 6.51
CA VAL A 122 -0.78 10.27 5.46
C VAL A 122 -1.07 10.87 4.10
N THR A 123 -0.06 10.83 3.22
CA THR A 123 -0.20 11.14 1.80
C THR A 123 0.28 9.98 0.95
N GLY A 124 -0.25 9.88 -0.26
CA GLY A 124 0.11 8.86 -1.22
C GLY A 124 -0.45 9.20 -2.60
N TYR A 125 -0.40 8.23 -3.50
CA TYR A 125 -1.10 8.34 -4.76
C TYR A 125 -1.91 7.08 -5.05
N GLU A 126 -3.03 7.27 -5.71
CA GLU A 126 -3.95 6.22 -6.14
C GLU A 126 -3.68 5.90 -7.61
N LEU A 127 -3.60 4.61 -7.91
CA LEU A 127 -3.44 4.06 -9.26
C LEU A 127 -4.20 2.73 -9.37
N HIS A 128 -5.54 2.79 -9.49
CA HIS A 128 -6.40 1.60 -9.53
C HIS A 128 -7.66 1.85 -10.37
N GLU A 129 -8.30 0.79 -10.82
CA GLU A 129 -9.59 0.82 -11.54
C GLU A 129 -10.63 -0.13 -10.94
N ALA A 130 -10.47 -0.41 -9.63
CA ALA A 130 -11.38 -1.21 -8.84
C ALA A 130 -12.01 -0.40 -7.70
N ILE A 131 -13.21 -0.81 -7.31
CA ILE A 131 -13.84 -0.43 -6.05
C ILE A 131 -13.70 -1.56 -5.03
N THR A 132 -13.59 -1.21 -3.75
CA THR A 132 -13.55 -2.16 -2.63
C THR A 132 -14.68 -1.85 -1.67
N ILE A 133 -15.54 -2.83 -1.42
CA ILE A 133 -16.68 -2.70 -0.51
C ILE A 133 -16.35 -3.42 0.78
N LEU A 134 -16.33 -2.69 1.90
CA LEU A 134 -16.08 -3.26 3.22
C LEU A 134 -17.33 -3.95 3.76
N GLY A 135 -17.15 -5.10 4.40
CA GLY A 135 -18.20 -5.76 5.18
C GLY A 135 -18.53 -4.99 6.47
N GLU A 136 -19.68 -5.28 7.07
CA GLU A 136 -20.23 -4.53 8.21
C GLU A 136 -19.31 -4.47 9.43
N ASN A 137 -18.47 -5.50 9.63
CA ASN A 137 -17.56 -5.61 10.77
C ASN A 137 -16.11 -5.20 10.45
N THR A 138 -15.85 -4.69 9.24
CA THR A 138 -14.52 -4.26 8.81
C THR A 138 -14.34 -2.78 9.04
N GLN A 139 -13.25 -2.41 9.71
CA GLN A 139 -12.95 -1.00 9.96
C GLN A 139 -12.25 -0.38 8.75
N PRO A 140 -12.70 0.79 8.27
CA PRO A 140 -11.93 1.57 7.31
C PRO A 140 -10.60 2.01 7.94
N PHE A 141 -9.57 2.22 7.12
CA PHE A 141 -8.23 2.53 7.64
C PHE A 141 -7.90 4.02 7.64
N ILE A 142 -8.16 4.69 6.52
CA ILE A 142 -7.83 6.10 6.28
C ILE A 142 -9.11 6.86 6.01
N LYS A 143 -9.33 7.96 6.73
CA LYS A 143 -10.36 8.95 6.39
C LYS A 143 -9.77 9.94 5.39
N LEU A 144 -10.40 10.03 4.22
CA LEU A 144 -9.92 10.86 3.13
C LEU A 144 -10.22 12.33 3.38
N GLU A 145 -9.20 13.15 3.14
CA GLU A 145 -9.30 14.60 2.94
C GLU A 145 -9.32 14.91 1.44
N LYS A 146 -8.60 14.10 0.65
CA LYS A 146 -8.53 14.13 -0.82
C LYS A 146 -8.27 12.72 -1.36
N GLY A 147 -9.00 12.29 -2.38
CA GLY A 147 -8.82 10.97 -3.01
C GLY A 147 -10.15 10.29 -3.33
N HIS A 148 -10.09 9.12 -3.96
CA HIS A 148 -11.27 8.26 -4.21
C HIS A 148 -11.40 7.15 -3.15
N GLY A 149 -10.28 6.61 -2.71
CA GLY A 149 -10.17 5.49 -1.79
C GLY A 149 -10.85 4.24 -2.28
N ASN A 150 -11.54 3.57 -1.35
CA ASN A 150 -12.23 2.33 -1.59
C ASN A 150 -13.32 2.45 -2.66
N ASP A 151 -14.02 3.58 -2.70
CA ASP A 151 -15.10 3.84 -3.65
C ASP A 151 -15.28 5.36 -3.79
N PRO A 152 -15.46 5.93 -5.00
CA PRO A 152 -15.61 7.38 -5.19
C PRO A 152 -16.76 8.02 -4.40
N SER A 153 -17.77 7.25 -4.01
CA SER A 153 -18.90 7.70 -3.19
C SER A 153 -18.62 7.68 -1.69
N CYS A 154 -17.55 7.01 -1.25
CA CYS A 154 -17.15 6.93 0.14
C CYS A 154 -16.04 7.93 0.48
N LYS A 155 -15.83 8.19 1.78
CA LYS A 155 -14.78 9.11 2.27
C LYS A 155 -13.63 8.37 2.95
N TYR A 156 -13.42 7.12 2.56
CA TYR A 156 -12.51 6.22 3.24
C TYR A 156 -11.65 5.45 2.25
N ASP A 157 -10.41 5.21 2.63
CA ASP A 157 -9.49 4.34 1.91
C ASP A 157 -8.99 3.23 2.83
N GLY A 158 -8.74 2.07 2.23
CA GLY A 158 -8.16 0.93 2.91
C GLY A 158 -9.07 0.29 3.95
N ALA A 159 -8.52 -0.72 4.60
CA ALA A 159 -9.18 -1.42 5.69
C ALA A 159 -8.15 -2.00 6.65
N ILE A 160 -8.59 -2.27 7.87
CA ILE A 160 -7.79 -2.94 8.89
C ILE A 160 -8.64 -3.96 9.65
N ASN A 161 -8.06 -5.13 9.91
CA ASN A 161 -8.65 -6.22 10.68
C ASN A 161 -7.55 -6.96 11.45
N GLY A 162 -7.41 -6.65 12.74
CA GLY A 162 -6.36 -7.21 13.60
C GLY A 162 -4.96 -6.92 13.03
N ASN A 163 -4.22 -7.98 12.70
CA ASN A 163 -2.86 -7.88 12.14
C ASN A 163 -2.81 -7.58 10.64
N VAL A 164 -3.95 -7.52 9.96
CA VAL A 164 -4.01 -7.36 8.50
C VAL A 164 -4.55 -5.98 8.16
N CYS A 165 -3.83 -5.27 7.30
CA CYS A 165 -4.20 -3.93 6.87
C CYS A 165 -3.88 -3.74 5.38
N GLY A 166 -4.57 -2.81 4.71
CA GLY A 166 -4.18 -2.39 3.38
C GLY A 166 -4.83 -1.09 2.95
N THR A 167 -4.33 -0.53 1.85
CA THR A 167 -4.69 0.80 1.33
C THR A 167 -4.41 0.88 -0.17
N TYR A 168 -5.13 1.75 -0.89
CA TYR A 168 -4.79 2.11 -2.27
C TYR A 168 -3.62 3.11 -2.36
N PHE A 169 -3.18 3.70 -1.25
CA PHE A 169 -2.13 4.70 -1.23
C PHE A 169 -0.77 4.06 -1.52
N HIS A 170 -0.32 4.20 -2.76
CA HIS A 170 1.07 3.93 -3.09
C HIS A 170 1.99 4.94 -2.40
N GLY A 171 3.14 4.45 -1.92
CA GLY A 171 4.10 5.27 -1.20
C GLY A 171 3.69 5.57 0.24
N ILE A 172 2.69 4.89 0.81
CA ILE A 172 2.24 5.10 2.20
C ILE A 172 3.39 5.07 3.22
N PHE A 173 4.39 4.20 3.05
CA PHE A 173 5.57 4.13 3.92
C PHE A 173 6.61 5.25 3.72
N HIS A 174 6.40 6.16 2.75
CA HIS A 174 7.17 7.40 2.68
C HIS A 174 6.80 8.37 3.80
N ASN A 175 5.59 8.26 4.37
CA ASN A 175 5.17 9.02 5.54
C ASN A 175 5.99 8.56 6.75
N TYR A 176 6.84 9.44 7.28
CA TYR A 176 7.76 9.10 8.36
C TYR A 176 7.07 8.59 9.61
N GLU A 177 6.09 9.36 10.10
CA GLU A 177 5.37 9.02 11.33
C GLU A 177 4.71 7.64 11.19
N PHE A 178 3.98 7.43 10.09
CA PHE A 178 3.37 6.15 9.74
C PHE A 178 4.38 4.99 9.75
N ARG A 179 5.49 5.13 9.00
CA ARG A 179 6.53 4.09 8.90
C ARG A 179 7.22 3.83 10.24
N ARG A 180 7.53 4.88 11.00
CA ARG A 180 8.22 4.80 12.29
C ARG A 180 7.35 4.09 13.31
N LEU A 181 6.07 4.44 13.38
CA LEU A 181 5.10 3.80 14.27
C LEU A 181 4.95 2.29 13.95
N PHE A 182 4.81 1.93 12.67
CA PHE A 182 4.77 0.53 12.25
C PHE A 182 6.04 -0.23 12.65
N THR A 183 7.22 0.32 12.34
CA THR A 183 8.50 -0.32 12.64
C THR A 183 8.80 -0.38 14.14
N ASP A 184 8.36 0.61 14.93
CA ASP A 184 8.42 0.56 16.39
C ASP A 184 7.56 -0.55 16.97
N GLN A 185 6.38 -0.80 16.40
CA GLN A 185 5.57 -1.92 16.83
C GLN A 185 6.25 -3.26 16.55
N LEU A 186 6.91 -3.42 15.38
CA LEU A 186 7.73 -4.61 15.11
C LEU A 186 8.86 -4.78 16.12
N ARG A 187 9.51 -3.68 16.52
CA ARG A 187 10.55 -3.71 17.57
C ARG A 187 9.99 -4.18 18.91
N ILE A 188 8.84 -3.65 19.32
CA ILE A 188 8.16 -4.04 20.56
C ILE A 188 7.83 -5.54 20.53
N ASN A 189 7.31 -6.04 19.41
CA ASN A 189 6.99 -7.46 19.25
C ASN A 189 8.23 -8.37 19.38
N LYS A 190 9.42 -7.86 19.06
CA LYS A 190 10.72 -8.55 19.25
C LYS A 190 11.37 -8.31 20.62
N GLY A 191 10.72 -7.60 21.54
CA GLY A 191 11.27 -7.25 22.85
C GLY A 191 12.32 -6.13 22.81
N LEU A 192 12.40 -5.37 21.71
CA LEU A 192 13.26 -4.20 21.58
C LEU A 192 12.52 -2.93 22.01
N LYS A 193 13.27 -1.92 22.45
CA LYS A 193 12.69 -0.61 22.77
C LYS A 193 12.32 0.15 21.49
N PRO A 194 11.18 0.87 21.44
CA PRO A 194 10.89 1.76 20.33
C PRO A 194 11.95 2.87 20.24
N LEU A 195 12.22 3.38 19.04
CA LEU A 195 13.10 4.54 18.84
C LEU A 195 12.30 5.85 18.85
N GLY A 196 10.99 5.81 18.56
CA GLY A 196 10.11 6.96 18.59
C GLY A 196 10.34 7.93 17.43
N LEU A 197 9.59 9.04 17.46
CA LEU A 197 9.64 10.11 16.45
C LEU A 197 10.81 11.06 16.77
N THR A 198 11.97 10.82 16.16
CA THR A 198 13.20 11.61 16.39
C THR A 198 13.54 12.56 15.25
N GLY A 199 12.99 12.33 14.04
CA GLY A 199 13.17 13.16 12.84
C GLY A 199 13.27 12.33 11.55
N ASP A 200 12.82 12.87 10.41
CA ASP A 200 12.76 12.11 9.16
C ASP A 200 14.04 12.21 8.31
N GLN A 201 15.03 11.35 8.61
CA GLN A 201 16.25 11.23 7.80
C GLN A 201 15.96 10.78 6.35
N PHE A 202 14.81 10.16 6.08
CA PHE A 202 14.41 9.74 4.73
C PHE A 202 14.13 10.93 3.82
N LYS A 203 13.36 11.91 4.30
CA LYS A 203 13.03 13.12 3.54
C LYS A 203 14.28 13.96 3.28
N GLU A 204 15.21 13.99 4.22
CA GLU A 204 16.51 14.66 4.03
C GLU A 204 17.32 13.96 2.93
N SER A 205 17.46 12.63 2.98
CA SER A 205 18.18 11.85 1.98
C SER A 205 17.52 11.92 0.58
N LYS A 206 16.18 11.84 0.51
CA LYS A 206 15.43 11.92 -0.75
C LYS A 206 15.52 13.32 -1.35
N ARG A 207 15.47 14.38 -0.53
CA ARG A 207 15.68 15.77 -0.97
C ARG A 207 17.08 15.99 -1.53
N VAL A 208 18.11 15.42 -0.88
CA VAL A 208 19.49 15.45 -1.39
C VAL A 208 19.57 14.76 -2.76
N ASN A 209 18.97 13.58 -2.92
CA ASN A 209 18.96 12.86 -4.21
C ASN A 209 18.18 13.61 -5.30
N TYR A 210 17.01 14.19 -4.99
CA TYR A 210 16.25 14.99 -5.97
C TYR A 210 16.98 16.26 -6.37
N ASN A 211 17.64 16.94 -5.44
CA ASN A 211 18.46 18.11 -5.75
C ASN A 211 19.64 17.71 -6.64
N GLN A 212 20.32 16.61 -6.34
CA GLN A 212 21.39 16.09 -7.21
C GLN A 212 20.88 15.73 -8.60
N LEU A 213 19.67 15.14 -8.71
CA LEU A 213 19.05 14.87 -10.00
C LEU A 213 18.70 16.17 -10.73
N GLY A 214 18.11 17.15 -10.03
CA GLY A 214 17.77 18.47 -10.58
C GLY A 214 19.00 19.25 -11.07
N ASP A 215 20.10 19.19 -10.32
CA ASP A 215 21.38 19.78 -10.69
C ASP A 215 21.97 19.08 -11.92
N LEU A 216 21.81 17.77 -12.03
CA LEU A 216 22.23 16.98 -13.20
C LEU A 216 21.38 17.35 -14.43
N PHE A 217 20.05 17.45 -14.27
CA PHE A 217 19.13 17.86 -15.33
C PHE A 217 19.48 19.26 -15.84
N THR A 218 19.63 20.25 -14.95
CA THR A 218 20.03 21.63 -15.31
C THR A 218 21.40 21.69 -15.99
N LYS A 219 22.30 20.77 -15.67
CA LYS A 219 23.67 20.73 -16.24
C LYS A 219 23.73 20.11 -17.65
N TYR A 220 22.83 19.18 -17.97
CA TYR A 220 22.91 18.40 -19.22
C TYR A 220 21.71 18.59 -20.16
N ILE A 221 20.68 19.31 -19.72
CA ILE A 221 19.49 19.61 -20.50
C ILE A 221 19.35 21.12 -20.59
N ASP A 222 19.14 21.63 -21.80
CA ASP A 222 18.89 23.03 -22.07
C ASP A 222 17.51 23.42 -21.55
N MET A 223 17.49 24.00 -20.35
CA MET A 223 16.26 24.41 -19.69
C MET A 223 15.58 25.59 -20.41
N GLU A 224 16.34 26.46 -21.09
CA GLU A 224 15.76 27.57 -21.86
C GLU A 224 14.95 27.06 -23.06
N PHE A 225 15.34 25.93 -23.64
CA PHE A 225 14.58 25.27 -24.71
C PHE A 225 13.26 24.66 -24.20
N ILE A 226 13.27 24.05 -23.02
CA ILE A 226 12.07 23.47 -22.39
C ILE A 226 11.09 24.57 -21.97
N ASP A 227 11.60 25.66 -21.38
CA ASP A 227 10.76 26.77 -20.94
C ASP A 227 10.06 27.46 -22.13
N LYS A 228 10.76 27.64 -23.26
CA LYS A 228 10.15 28.13 -24.52
C LYS A 228 9.05 27.22 -25.06
N LEU A 229 9.22 25.91 -24.97
CA LEU A 229 8.21 24.94 -25.40
C LEU A 229 6.94 24.96 -24.54
N LEU A 230 7.06 25.34 -23.26
CA LEU A 230 5.94 25.48 -22.34
C LEU A 230 5.21 26.81 -22.50
N GLU A 231 5.92 27.88 -22.89
CA GLU A 231 5.33 29.19 -23.19
C GLU A 231 4.57 29.21 -24.54
N ASP A 232 5.01 28.43 -25.53
CA ASP A 232 4.38 28.36 -26.87
C ASP A 232 3.09 27.50 -26.92
N GLN A 233 2.61 26.96 -25.79
CA GLN A 233 1.31 26.27 -25.69
C GLN A 233 0.25 27.04 -24.88
N GLY A 234 0.48 28.33 -24.59
CA GLY A 234 -0.48 29.24 -23.95
C GLY A 234 -1.42 29.96 -24.91
#